data_AF-A0A2N5U5L7-F1
#
_entry.id   AF-A0A2N5U5L7-F1
#
_cell.length_a   1.000
_cell.length_b   1.000
_cell.length_c   1.000
_cell.angle_alpha   90.00
_cell.angle_beta   90.00
_cell.angle_gamma   90.00
#
_symmetry.space_group_name_H-M   'P 1'
#
loop_
_entity.id
_entity.type
_entity.pdbx_description
1 polymer ?
#
loop_
_entity_poly.entity_id
_entity_poly.type
_entity_poly.pdbx_seq_one_letter_code
_entity_poly.pdbx_strand_id
1 'polypeptide(L)'
;MRAPANLRIPQICYVLHKLPTALEPVGAFPPSQHETPTFKPATPVQGPRPLDPQQATQTSRTMISGDQHVRLTYEDIHSTIADASATIRDEFGPEIMIAIGGGGFFPARVLRTFLKDPSKKNIPIQAIGLSLYEELGTSGDTGGLPSTEEKVGKEVVRTQWLDFTTLGRNPLLGKRILIVDEVDDTRTTLSYAVSELEKDVQSQLSKLSAAEQAKFPATQLAIFVVHNKDKPKAASIPEHIKYFAGKTVGDHWIDYPWEAKDIDAHNKLANAPGSLKLS
;
A
#
# COMPACT_ATOMS: atom_id res chain seq x y z
N MET A 1 12.21 -53.97 12.98
CA MET A 1 10.93 -53.58 12.35
C MET A 1 9.94 -53.20 13.44
N ARG A 2 9.68 -51.90 13.62
CA ARG A 2 8.65 -51.36 14.52
C ARG A 2 7.78 -50.42 13.68
N ALA A 3 6.48 -50.65 13.68
CA ALA A 3 5.48 -49.83 12.99
C ALA A 3 5.41 -48.42 13.60
N PRO A 4 5.14 -47.36 12.82
CA PRO A 4 4.99 -46.01 13.35
C PRO A 4 3.60 -45.79 13.98
N ALA A 5 3.60 -44.95 15.01
CA ALA A 5 2.44 -44.57 15.80
C ALA A 5 1.46 -43.67 15.02
N ASN A 6 0.18 -43.82 15.37
CA ASN A 6 -0.98 -43.11 14.83
C ASN A 6 -0.81 -41.58 14.79
N LEU A 7 -0.87 -41.02 13.58
CA LEU A 7 -0.99 -39.59 13.34
C LEU A 7 -2.48 -39.20 13.44
N ARG A 8 -2.88 -38.53 14.54
CA ARG A 8 -4.22 -37.91 14.66
C ARG A 8 -4.21 -36.57 13.92
N ILE A 9 -4.99 -36.49 12.84
CA ILE A 9 -5.29 -35.26 12.10
C ILE A 9 -6.36 -34.49 12.89
N PRO A 10 -6.20 -33.19 13.21
CA PRO A 10 -7.25 -32.41 13.85
C PRO A 10 -8.37 -32.12 12.85
N GLN A 11 -9.58 -32.55 13.22
CA GLN A 11 -10.83 -32.29 12.50
C GLN A 11 -11.15 -30.79 12.58
N ILE A 12 -11.13 -30.10 11.44
CA ILE A 12 -11.59 -28.71 11.32
C ILE A 12 -13.12 -28.75 11.31
N CYS A 13 -13.75 -28.27 12.38
CA CYS A 13 -15.20 -28.04 12.42
C CYS A 13 -15.56 -26.85 11.53
N TYR A 14 -16.18 -27.12 10.38
CA TYR A 14 -16.89 -26.10 9.61
C TYR A 14 -18.22 -25.79 10.31
N VAL A 15 -18.37 -24.55 10.80
CA VAL A 15 -19.70 -24.01 11.16
C VAL A 15 -20.36 -23.55 9.85
N LEU A 16 -21.25 -24.39 9.31
CA LEU A 16 -22.13 -24.01 8.21
C LEU A 16 -23.20 -23.03 8.75
N HIS A 17 -23.01 -21.74 8.52
CA HIS A 17 -24.10 -20.78 8.64
C HIS A 17 -25.12 -21.04 7.53
N LYS A 18 -26.35 -21.38 7.94
CA LYS A 18 -27.50 -21.50 7.05
C LYS A 18 -27.77 -20.13 6.40
N LEU A 19 -27.72 -20.08 5.08
CA LEU A 19 -28.22 -18.97 4.27
C LEU A 19 -29.75 -18.87 4.45
N PRO A 20 -30.33 -17.67 4.64
CA PRO A 20 -31.77 -17.51 4.61
C PRO A 20 -32.30 -17.63 3.17
N THR A 21 -33.04 -18.69 2.92
CA THR A 21 -33.98 -18.83 1.79
C THR A 21 -35.22 -18.00 2.03
N ALA A 22 -35.41 -16.92 1.26
CA ALA A 22 -36.70 -16.39 0.82
C ALA A 22 -36.45 -15.17 -0.08
N LEU A 23 -36.69 -15.32 -1.39
CA LEU A 23 -36.93 -14.18 -2.28
C LEU A 23 -38.44 -14.04 -2.42
N GLU A 24 -38.99 -12.95 -1.89
CA GLU A 24 -40.37 -12.51 -2.10
C GLU A 24 -40.58 -12.14 -3.58
N PRO A 25 -41.75 -12.44 -4.18
CA PRO A 25 -42.03 -12.11 -5.57
C PRO A 25 -42.29 -10.60 -5.72
N VAL A 26 -41.47 -9.93 -6.53
CA VAL A 26 -41.68 -8.53 -6.93
C VAL A 26 -42.93 -8.44 -7.82
N GLY A 27 -43.85 -7.57 -7.43
CA GLY A 27 -45.14 -7.36 -8.08
C GLY A 27 -45.05 -6.95 -9.56
N ALA A 28 -46.08 -7.34 -10.31
CA ALA A 28 -46.24 -7.08 -11.73
C ALA A 28 -46.33 -5.58 -12.05
N PHE A 29 -45.53 -5.14 -13.04
CA PHE A 29 -45.65 -3.83 -13.67
C PHE A 29 -46.86 -3.81 -14.63
N PRO A 30 -47.64 -2.70 -14.70
CA PRO A 30 -48.72 -2.55 -15.65
C PRO A 30 -48.19 -2.32 -17.08
N PRO A 31 -48.96 -2.70 -18.13
CA PRO A 31 -48.49 -2.64 -19.51
C PRO A 31 -48.37 -1.19 -20.01
N SER A 32 -47.21 -0.89 -20.61
CA SER A 32 -46.94 0.33 -21.37
C SER A 32 -47.75 0.31 -22.67
N GLN A 33 -48.41 1.42 -22.99
CA GLN A 33 -49.15 1.59 -24.24
C GLN A 33 -48.17 1.74 -25.42
N HIS A 34 -48.33 0.86 -26.40
CA HIS A 34 -47.67 0.96 -27.69
C HIS A 34 -48.32 2.07 -28.52
N GLU A 35 -47.59 3.15 -28.77
CA GLU A 35 -47.80 3.98 -29.96
C GLU A 35 -46.75 3.61 -31.01
N THR A 36 -47.23 3.11 -32.15
CA THR A 36 -46.41 2.82 -33.34
C THR A 36 -46.03 4.12 -34.05
N PRO A 37 -44.74 4.41 -34.30
CA PRO A 37 -44.35 5.50 -35.19
C PRO A 37 -44.52 5.05 -36.65
N THR A 38 -45.27 5.83 -37.43
CA THR A 38 -45.37 5.70 -38.88
C THR A 38 -44.03 6.06 -39.54
N PHE A 39 -43.42 5.09 -40.23
CA PHE A 39 -42.22 5.31 -41.04
C PHE A 39 -42.57 6.03 -42.35
N LYS A 40 -41.91 7.17 -42.61
CA LYS A 40 -41.81 7.77 -43.96
C LYS A 40 -40.67 7.08 -44.75
N PRO A 41 -40.81 6.84 -46.06
CA PRO A 41 -39.73 6.25 -46.85
C PRO A 41 -38.57 7.24 -47.02
N ALA A 42 -37.35 6.76 -46.78
CA ALA A 42 -36.11 7.52 -47.00
C ALA A 42 -35.66 7.46 -48.46
N THR A 43 -35.14 8.58 -48.95
CA THR A 43 -34.50 8.78 -50.26
C THR A 43 -33.18 7.98 -50.35
N PRO A 44 -32.77 7.44 -51.51
CA PRO A 44 -31.60 6.56 -51.58
C PRO A 44 -30.29 7.33 -51.34
N VAL A 45 -29.54 6.94 -50.32
CA VAL A 45 -28.16 7.41 -50.06
C VAL A 45 -27.19 6.51 -50.80
N GLN A 46 -26.32 7.09 -51.63
CA GLN A 46 -25.27 6.40 -52.36
C GLN A 46 -24.29 5.70 -51.39
N GLY A 47 -24.00 4.42 -51.65
CA GLY A 47 -23.02 3.66 -50.88
C GLY A 47 -21.60 4.22 -51.00
N PRO A 48 -20.70 3.91 -50.05
CA PRO A 48 -19.34 4.42 -50.08
C PRO A 48 -18.57 3.85 -51.27
N ARG A 49 -17.81 4.73 -51.92
CA ARG A 49 -16.90 4.43 -53.03
C ARG A 49 -15.80 3.47 -52.55
N PRO A 50 -15.31 2.52 -53.38
CA PRO A 50 -14.21 1.65 -52.98
C PRO A 50 -12.97 2.48 -52.65
N LEU A 51 -12.30 2.14 -51.53
CA LEU A 51 -11.04 2.77 -51.13
C LEU A 51 -9.91 2.36 -52.09
N ASP A 52 -9.12 3.37 -52.44
CA ASP A 52 -7.94 3.29 -53.31
C ASP A 52 -6.85 2.37 -52.67
N PRO A 53 -6.28 1.37 -53.37
CA PRO A 53 -5.34 0.40 -52.79
C PRO A 53 -4.00 0.98 -52.33
N GLN A 54 -3.75 2.29 -52.48
CA GLN A 54 -2.47 2.92 -52.14
C GLN A 54 -2.41 3.55 -50.73
N GLN A 55 -3.43 3.40 -49.88
CA GLN A 55 -3.39 3.88 -48.48
C GLN A 55 -3.09 2.79 -47.43
N ALA A 56 -2.76 1.57 -47.87
CA ALA A 56 -2.49 0.43 -46.99
C ALA A 56 -0.99 0.17 -46.76
N THR A 57 -0.20 1.22 -46.48
CA THR A 57 1.17 1.06 -45.94
C THR A 57 1.52 2.22 -45.01
N GLN A 58 0.76 2.37 -43.93
CA GLN A 58 1.19 3.18 -42.79
C GLN A 58 0.54 2.65 -41.50
N THR A 59 0.88 1.41 -41.16
CA THR A 59 0.59 0.87 -39.83
C THR A 59 1.88 0.32 -39.26
N SER A 60 2.50 1.11 -38.38
CA SER A 60 3.29 0.68 -37.20
C SER A 60 4.39 1.69 -36.89
N ARG A 61 3.96 2.81 -36.31
CA ARG A 61 4.68 3.47 -35.23
C ARG A 61 3.61 4.12 -34.38
N THR A 62 2.96 3.31 -33.54
CA THR A 62 2.37 3.86 -32.32
C THR A 62 3.55 4.47 -31.59
N MET A 63 3.69 5.80 -31.70
CA MET A 63 4.53 6.53 -30.77
C MET A 63 3.93 6.25 -29.41
N ILE A 64 4.62 5.45 -28.59
CA ILE A 64 4.39 5.47 -27.16
C ILE A 64 4.67 6.92 -26.78
N SER A 65 3.61 7.71 -26.64
CA SER A 65 3.67 8.95 -25.87
C SER A 65 4.22 8.49 -24.52
N GLY A 66 5.51 8.76 -24.30
CA GLY A 66 6.29 8.20 -23.21
C GLY A 66 5.77 8.75 -21.91
N ASP A 67 4.76 8.08 -21.37
CA ASP A 67 4.31 8.30 -20.01
C ASP A 67 5.53 8.11 -19.10
N GLN A 68 5.91 9.14 -18.35
CA GLN A 68 7.14 9.17 -17.53
C GLN A 68 7.07 8.25 -16.29
N HIS A 69 6.17 7.28 -16.33
CA HIS A 69 5.93 6.29 -15.29
C HIS A 69 6.93 5.15 -15.41
N VAL A 70 7.52 4.80 -14.27
CA VAL A 70 8.32 3.60 -14.09
C VAL A 70 7.41 2.47 -13.65
N ARG A 71 7.38 1.37 -14.40
CA ARG A 71 6.56 0.19 -14.09
C ARG A 71 7.43 -0.90 -13.49
N LEU A 72 7.06 -1.34 -12.30
CA LEU A 72 7.78 -2.40 -11.58
C LEU A 72 7.00 -3.70 -11.57
N THR A 73 7.69 -4.81 -11.78
CA THR A 73 7.12 -6.15 -11.58
C THR A 73 7.17 -6.56 -10.11
N TYR A 74 6.43 -7.61 -9.74
CA TYR A 74 6.54 -8.18 -8.39
C TYR A 74 7.96 -8.69 -8.11
N GLU A 75 8.63 -9.22 -9.14
CA GLU A 75 9.99 -9.74 -9.10
C GLU A 75 11.03 -8.64 -8.83
N ASP A 76 10.87 -7.46 -9.46
CA ASP A 76 11.73 -6.30 -9.24
C ASP A 76 11.71 -5.86 -7.77
N ILE A 77 10.50 -5.80 -7.20
CA ILE A 77 10.27 -5.39 -5.81
C ILE A 77 10.77 -6.47 -4.86
N HIS A 78 10.50 -7.75 -5.16
CA HIS A 78 10.96 -8.87 -4.35
C HIS A 78 12.48 -8.89 -4.23
N SER A 79 13.18 -8.69 -5.35
CA SER A 79 14.65 -8.66 -5.39
C SER A 79 15.19 -7.45 -4.62
N THR A 80 14.60 -6.27 -4.80
CA THR A 80 14.97 -5.06 -4.05
C THR A 80 14.84 -5.26 -2.52
N ILE A 81 13.78 -5.93 -2.08
CA ILE A 81 13.59 -6.25 -0.66
C ILE A 81 14.60 -7.31 -0.18
N ALA A 82 14.91 -8.30 -1.02
CA ALA A 82 15.90 -9.32 -0.72
C ALA A 82 17.28 -8.70 -0.46
N ASP A 83 17.71 -7.78 -1.32
CA ASP A 83 19.01 -7.11 -1.22
C ASP A 83 19.11 -6.28 0.07
N ALA A 84 18.05 -5.55 0.42
CA ALA A 84 18.00 -4.74 1.64
C ALA A 84 17.94 -5.59 2.93
N SER A 85 17.45 -6.84 2.84
CA SER A 85 17.15 -7.66 4.01
C SER A 85 18.37 -8.00 4.87
N ALA A 86 19.55 -8.17 4.26
CA ALA A 86 20.78 -8.50 4.96
C ALA A 86 21.20 -7.36 5.90
N THR A 87 21.25 -6.14 5.38
CA THR A 87 21.57 -4.93 6.16
C THR A 87 20.56 -4.70 7.27
N ILE A 88 19.26 -4.84 6.99
CA ILE A 88 18.20 -4.70 8.01
C ILE A 88 18.36 -5.74 9.13
N ARG A 89 18.69 -7.00 8.78
CA ARG A 89 18.94 -8.06 9.75
C ARG A 89 20.15 -7.74 10.63
N ASP A 90 21.25 -7.36 10.01
CA ASP A 90 22.56 -7.29 10.66
C ASP A 90 22.70 -6.01 11.49
N GLU A 91 22.12 -4.89 11.03
CA GLU A 91 22.21 -3.60 11.73
C GLU A 91 21.06 -3.32 12.70
N PHE A 92 19.88 -3.92 12.51
CA PHE A 92 18.71 -3.66 13.34
C PHE A 92 18.08 -4.93 13.91
N GLY A 93 17.90 -5.97 13.11
CA GLY A 93 17.35 -7.25 13.55
C GLY A 93 15.96 -7.10 14.19
N PRO A 94 14.92 -6.73 13.44
CA PRO A 94 13.62 -6.36 14.00
C PRO A 94 12.93 -7.51 14.73
N GLU A 95 12.21 -7.17 15.80
CA GLU A 95 11.37 -8.09 16.57
C GLU A 95 9.88 -7.96 16.23
N ILE A 96 9.47 -6.82 15.68
CA ILE A 96 8.11 -6.54 15.21
C ILE A 96 8.23 -5.71 13.92
N MET A 97 7.39 -6.00 12.94
CA MET A 97 7.18 -5.12 11.78
C MET A 97 5.81 -4.46 11.87
N ILE A 98 5.76 -3.16 11.56
CA ILE A 98 4.52 -2.40 11.42
C ILE A 98 4.43 -1.95 9.97
N ALA A 99 3.52 -2.54 9.22
CA ALA A 99 3.26 -2.16 7.84
C ALA A 99 2.25 -1.00 7.81
N ILE A 100 2.59 0.05 7.07
CA ILE A 100 1.66 1.14 6.76
C ILE A 100 0.69 0.62 5.68
N GLY A 101 -0.61 0.86 5.90
CA GLY A 101 -1.70 0.26 5.16
C GLY A 101 -1.70 0.67 3.69
N GLY A 102 -2.14 -0.27 2.83
CA GLY A 102 -2.03 -0.11 1.38
C GLY A 102 -0.74 -0.75 0.89
N GLY A 103 0.27 0.07 0.57
CA GLY A 103 1.48 -0.41 -0.11
C GLY A 103 2.52 -1.08 0.80
N GLY A 104 2.57 -0.77 2.10
CA GLY A 104 3.51 -1.41 3.05
C GLY A 104 3.26 -2.90 3.34
N PHE A 105 2.09 -3.46 3.01
CA PHE A 105 1.75 -4.86 3.29
C PHE A 105 2.57 -5.87 2.50
N PHE A 106 2.71 -5.65 1.19
CA PHE A 106 3.47 -6.56 0.34
C PHE A 106 4.96 -6.56 0.74
N PRO A 107 5.64 -5.41 0.89
CA PRO A 107 7.02 -5.34 1.33
C PRO A 107 7.26 -6.01 2.68
N ALA A 108 6.42 -5.74 3.69
CA ALA A 108 6.56 -6.36 5.02
C ALA A 108 6.46 -7.88 4.95
N ARG A 109 5.53 -8.41 4.14
CA ARG A 109 5.36 -9.85 3.97
C ARG A 109 6.57 -10.49 3.28
N VAL A 110 7.09 -9.88 2.22
CA VAL A 110 8.26 -10.39 1.50
C VAL A 110 9.50 -10.32 2.39
N LEU A 111 9.75 -9.18 3.04
CA LEU A 111 10.90 -8.98 3.94
C LEU A 111 10.95 -10.03 5.04
N ARG A 112 9.79 -10.40 5.63
CA ARG A 112 9.71 -11.47 6.64
C ARG A 112 10.26 -12.82 6.14
N THR A 113 10.16 -13.12 4.86
CA THR A 113 10.72 -14.35 4.28
C THR A 113 12.24 -14.37 4.44
N PHE A 114 12.91 -13.25 4.16
CA PHE A 114 14.36 -13.12 4.22
C PHE A 114 14.90 -12.92 5.64
N LEU A 115 14.11 -12.31 6.53
CA LEU A 115 14.44 -12.17 7.95
C LEU A 115 14.12 -13.42 8.78
N LYS A 116 13.61 -14.49 8.16
CA LYS A 116 13.25 -15.72 8.87
C LYS A 116 14.50 -16.44 9.37
N ASP A 117 14.53 -16.70 10.68
CA ASP A 117 15.54 -17.51 11.33
C ASP A 117 14.87 -18.82 11.82
N PRO A 118 15.29 -20.01 11.33
CA PRO A 118 14.71 -21.29 11.74
C PRO A 118 14.78 -21.58 13.24
N SER A 119 15.71 -20.93 13.96
CA SER A 119 15.87 -21.08 15.41
C SER A 119 14.96 -20.16 16.22
N LYS A 120 14.29 -19.18 15.58
CA LYS A 120 13.46 -18.17 16.24
C LYS A 120 12.01 -18.25 15.78
N LYS A 121 11.12 -17.65 16.59
CA LYS A 121 9.74 -17.41 16.16
C LYS A 121 9.72 -16.41 15.00
N ASN A 122 8.76 -16.55 14.10
CA ASN A 122 8.55 -15.59 13.02
C ASN A 122 8.27 -14.19 13.59
N ILE A 123 8.81 -13.17 12.92
CA ILE A 123 8.57 -11.76 13.26
C ILE A 123 7.08 -11.44 12.99
N PRO A 124 6.30 -11.01 14.00
CA PRO A 124 4.93 -10.57 13.81
C PRO A 124 4.87 -9.32 12.92
N ILE A 125 3.86 -9.27 12.06
CA ILE A 125 3.54 -8.09 11.24
C ILE A 125 2.23 -7.52 11.78
N GLN A 126 2.25 -6.26 12.16
CA GLN A 126 1.08 -5.48 12.51
C GLN A 126 0.80 -4.46 11.40
N ALA A 127 -0.44 -3.98 11.33
CA ALA A 127 -0.89 -3.04 10.32
C ALA A 127 -1.38 -1.75 10.99
N ILE A 128 -0.99 -0.60 10.44
CA ILE A 128 -1.59 0.69 10.76
C ILE A 128 -2.14 1.31 9.48
N GLY A 129 -3.32 1.91 9.56
CA GLY A 129 -3.93 2.68 8.50
C GLY A 129 -3.80 4.16 8.83
N LEU A 130 -3.27 4.92 7.87
CA LEU A 130 -3.14 6.38 7.95
C LEU A 130 -3.88 6.98 6.77
N SER A 131 -4.67 8.02 7.01
CA SER A 131 -5.25 8.84 5.95
C SER A 131 -4.79 10.28 6.11
N LEU A 132 -4.21 10.85 5.06
CA LEU A 132 -3.88 12.27 5.00
C LEU A 132 -5.12 13.03 4.54
N TYR A 133 -5.66 13.90 5.39
CA TYR A 133 -6.60 14.91 4.98
C TYR A 133 -5.84 16.21 4.71
N GLU A 134 -6.01 16.74 3.51
CA GLU A 134 -5.71 18.14 3.24
C GLU A 134 -6.97 18.91 3.59
N GLU A 135 -6.97 19.65 4.71
CA GLU A 135 -7.95 20.71 4.89
C GLU A 135 -7.65 21.77 3.82
N LEU A 136 -8.36 21.67 2.69
CA LEU A 136 -8.52 22.80 1.80
C LEU A 136 -9.29 23.83 2.60
N GLY A 137 -8.61 24.86 3.09
CA GLY A 137 -9.24 25.99 3.74
C GLY A 137 -10.41 26.44 2.88
N THR A 138 -11.63 26.19 3.36
CA THR A 138 -12.81 26.75 2.72
C THR A 138 -12.69 28.24 2.91
N SER A 139 -12.17 28.93 1.90
CA SER A 139 -12.32 30.36 1.71
C SER A 139 -13.82 30.58 1.56
N GLY A 140 -14.49 30.71 2.70
CA GLY A 140 -15.83 31.23 2.78
C GLY A 140 -15.80 32.62 2.18
N ASP A 141 -16.54 32.76 1.10
CA ASP A 141 -16.86 34.01 0.43
C ASP A 141 -17.54 34.97 1.42
N THR A 142 -16.75 35.73 2.18
CA THR A 142 -17.16 37.00 2.78
C THR A 142 -15.96 37.94 2.85
N GLY A 143 -16.11 39.10 2.20
CA GLY A 143 -15.08 40.12 2.12
C GLY A 143 -14.59 40.58 3.50
N GLY A 144 -13.31 40.37 3.75
CA GLY A 144 -12.57 40.88 4.90
C GLY A 144 -11.12 40.42 4.80
N LEU A 145 -10.17 41.35 4.84
CA LEU A 145 -8.73 41.10 4.73
C LEU A 145 -8.28 39.85 5.54
N PRO A 146 -7.60 38.86 4.92
CA PRO A 146 -6.98 37.80 5.68
C PRO A 146 -5.62 38.29 6.19
N SER A 147 -5.55 38.60 7.48
CA SER A 147 -4.29 38.73 8.23
C SER A 147 -4.23 37.66 9.31
N THR A 148 -4.03 36.41 8.90
CA THR A 148 -3.60 35.30 9.73
C THR A 148 -3.09 34.22 8.81
N GLU A 149 -1.84 33.82 9.00
CA GLU A 149 -1.16 32.72 8.33
C GLU A 149 -2.07 31.48 8.27
N GLU A 150 -2.62 31.19 7.09
CA GLU A 150 -3.29 29.92 6.81
C GLU A 150 -2.25 28.80 6.95
N LYS A 151 -2.18 28.21 8.14
CA LYS A 151 -1.47 26.96 8.35
C LYS A 151 -2.24 25.88 7.60
N VAL A 152 -1.85 25.62 6.36
CA VAL A 152 -2.16 24.36 5.66
C VAL A 152 -1.50 23.23 6.45
N GLY A 153 -2.21 22.72 7.45
CA GLY A 153 -1.81 21.54 8.20
C GLY A 153 -2.45 20.32 7.57
N LYS A 154 -1.66 19.42 6.98
CA LYS A 154 -2.14 18.08 6.64
C LYS A 154 -2.45 17.36 7.95
N GLU A 155 -3.73 17.21 8.29
CA GLU A 155 -4.12 16.39 9.43
C GLU A 155 -4.08 14.93 9.00
N VAL A 156 -3.18 14.15 9.60
CA VAL A 156 -3.15 12.71 9.39
C VAL A 156 -4.05 12.06 10.43
N VAL A 157 -5.00 11.25 9.98
CA VAL A 157 -5.97 10.54 10.81
C VAL A 157 -5.60 9.05 10.89
N ARG A 158 -5.57 8.51 12.11
CA ARG A 158 -5.41 7.07 12.37
C ARG A 158 -6.70 6.34 11.96
N THR A 159 -6.72 5.69 10.79
CA THR A 159 -7.90 4.94 10.32
C THR A 159 -7.94 3.51 10.81
N GLN A 160 -6.77 2.90 10.99
CA GLN A 160 -6.59 1.62 11.66
C GLN A 160 -5.38 1.74 12.57
N TRP A 161 -5.51 1.32 13.82
CA TRP A 161 -4.40 1.41 14.76
C TRP A 161 -4.18 0.09 15.50
N LEU A 162 -3.02 -0.02 16.13
CA LEU A 162 -2.58 -1.24 16.80
C LEU A 162 -3.50 -1.58 17.98
N ASP A 163 -4.13 -2.75 17.92
CA ASP A 163 -4.79 -3.34 19.08
C ASP A 163 -3.78 -4.17 19.88
N PHE A 164 -3.27 -3.52 20.92
CA PHE A 164 -2.25 -4.07 21.81
C PHE A 164 -2.74 -5.20 22.72
N THR A 165 -4.05 -5.46 22.79
CA THR A 165 -4.62 -6.47 23.70
C THR A 165 -4.18 -7.89 23.34
N THR A 166 -3.89 -8.15 22.05
CA THR A 166 -3.53 -9.48 21.53
C THR A 166 -2.04 -9.81 21.65
N LEU A 167 -1.19 -8.80 21.90
CA LEU A 167 0.28 -8.93 21.96
C LEU A 167 0.83 -8.98 23.39
N GLY A 168 -0.03 -8.96 24.41
CA GLY A 168 0.32 -9.02 25.83
C GLY A 168 0.40 -7.66 26.51
N ARG A 169 0.81 -7.62 27.79
CA ARG A 169 1.04 -6.36 28.51
C ARG A 169 2.27 -5.66 27.90
N ASN A 170 2.07 -4.45 27.36
CA ASN A 170 3.10 -3.54 26.83
C ASN A 170 3.84 -4.05 25.58
N PRO A 171 3.13 -4.24 24.46
CA PRO A 171 3.69 -4.94 23.30
C PRO A 171 4.76 -4.17 22.51
N LEU A 172 4.91 -2.86 22.76
CA LEU A 172 5.95 -2.05 22.10
C LEU A 172 7.23 -1.94 22.93
N LEU A 173 7.16 -2.10 24.26
CA LEU A 173 8.26 -1.76 25.15
C LEU A 173 9.45 -2.69 25.01
N GLY A 174 10.64 -2.11 24.86
CA GLY A 174 11.90 -2.82 24.73
C GLY A 174 12.05 -3.63 23.44
N LYS A 175 11.24 -3.33 22.42
CA LYS A 175 11.28 -4.00 21.12
C LYS A 175 12.02 -3.17 20.08
N ARG A 176 12.61 -3.87 19.11
CA ARG A 176 13.10 -3.28 17.85
C ARG A 176 12.00 -3.38 16.81
N ILE A 177 11.40 -2.24 16.48
CA ILE A 177 10.19 -2.14 15.66
C ILE A 177 10.57 -1.52 14.33
N LEU A 178 10.30 -2.25 13.23
CA LEU A 178 10.54 -1.77 11.88
C LEU A 178 9.23 -1.33 11.23
N ILE A 179 9.12 -0.04 10.93
CA ILE A 179 8.04 0.54 10.15
C ILE A 179 8.33 0.27 8.67
N VAL A 180 7.35 -0.26 7.93
CA VAL A 180 7.53 -0.69 6.54
C VAL A 180 6.51 -0.01 5.64
N ASP A 181 7.00 0.58 4.54
CA ASP A 181 6.19 1.19 3.48
C ASP A 181 6.77 0.89 2.09
N GLU A 182 6.03 1.14 1.02
CA GLU A 182 6.54 0.97 -0.35
C GLU A 182 7.42 2.15 -0.80
N VAL A 183 7.05 3.39 -0.44
CA VAL A 183 7.70 4.60 -0.96
C VAL A 183 7.87 5.70 0.07
N ASP A 184 9.06 6.30 0.11
CA ASP A 184 9.28 7.62 0.71
C ASP A 184 9.27 8.68 -0.40
N ASP A 185 8.12 9.35 -0.59
CA ASP A 185 7.98 10.48 -1.51
C ASP A 185 8.29 11.81 -0.81
N THR A 186 7.34 12.35 -0.06
CA THR A 186 7.44 13.63 0.67
C THR A 186 7.86 13.47 2.13
N ARG A 187 8.02 12.22 2.61
CA ARG A 187 8.32 11.82 3.99
C ARG A 187 7.25 12.13 5.04
N THR A 188 6.11 12.72 4.65
CA THR A 188 5.06 13.12 5.61
C THR A 188 4.43 11.92 6.33
N THR A 189 4.11 10.85 5.61
CA THR A 189 3.52 9.63 6.18
C THR A 189 4.45 8.97 7.19
N LEU A 190 5.74 8.84 6.83
CA LEU A 190 6.75 8.21 7.68
C LEU A 190 7.01 9.01 8.96
N SER A 191 7.17 10.33 8.82
CA SER A 191 7.38 11.23 9.96
C SER A 191 6.21 11.16 10.95
N TYR A 192 4.98 11.14 10.42
CA TYR A 192 3.79 10.98 11.24
C TYR A 192 3.74 9.62 11.94
N ALA A 193 3.98 8.52 11.20
CA ALA A 193 3.99 7.17 11.76
C ALA A 193 5.00 7.03 12.92
N VAL A 194 6.21 7.57 12.76
CA VAL A 194 7.22 7.61 13.82
C VAL A 194 6.71 8.37 15.03
N SER A 195 6.26 9.62 14.86
CA SER A 195 5.75 10.46 15.95
C SER A 195 4.64 9.76 16.74
N GLU A 196 3.67 9.15 16.05
CA GLU A 196 2.55 8.48 16.71
C GLU A 196 2.98 7.22 17.47
N LEU A 197 3.91 6.44 16.92
CA LEU A 197 4.44 5.25 17.60
C LEU A 197 5.31 5.63 18.81
N GLU A 198 6.07 6.72 18.75
CA GLU A 198 6.81 7.23 19.90
C GLU A 198 5.87 7.69 21.03
N LYS A 199 4.79 8.39 20.69
CA LYS A 199 3.73 8.76 21.66
C LYS A 199 3.13 7.53 22.32
N ASP A 200 2.86 6.47 21.55
CA ASP A 200 2.32 5.22 22.09
C ASP A 200 3.32 4.51 23.02
N VAL A 201 4.60 4.46 22.65
CA VAL A 201 5.68 3.93 23.51
C VAL A 201 5.75 4.73 24.80
N GLN A 202 5.74 6.06 24.73
CA GLN A 202 5.79 6.94 25.89
C GLN A 202 4.54 6.76 26.78
N SER A 203 3.36 6.60 26.18
CA SER A 203 2.10 6.32 26.88
C SER A 203 2.11 4.96 27.59
N GLN A 204 2.77 3.95 27.02
CA GLN A 204 2.97 2.66 27.68
C GLN A 204 3.99 2.77 28.84
N LEU A 205 5.08 3.53 28.66
CA LEU A 205 6.07 3.75 29.71
C LEU A 205 5.50 4.52 30.90
N SER A 206 4.71 5.57 30.66
CA SER A 206 4.16 6.43 31.73
C SER A 206 3.17 5.71 32.66
N LYS A 207 2.60 4.59 32.21
CA LYS A 207 1.72 3.72 33.01
C LYS A 207 2.47 2.78 33.96
N LEU A 208 3.79 2.76 33.89
CA LEU A 208 4.66 1.88 34.69
C LEU A 208 5.44 2.68 35.73
N SER A 209 5.70 2.05 36.88
CA SER A 209 6.62 2.61 37.88
C SER A 209 8.06 2.63 37.36
N ALA A 210 8.92 3.48 37.94
CA ALA A 210 10.34 3.55 37.54
C ALA A 210 11.06 2.18 37.65
N ALA A 211 10.72 1.37 38.65
CA ALA A 211 11.27 0.04 38.83
C ALA A 211 10.80 -0.96 37.76
N GLU A 212 9.60 -0.77 37.19
CA GLU A 212 9.11 -1.56 36.07
C GLU A 212 9.70 -1.10 34.74
N GLN A 213 9.83 0.21 34.54
CA GLN A 213 10.45 0.77 33.33
C GLN A 213 11.90 0.27 33.16
N ALA A 214 12.67 0.20 34.26
CA ALA A 214 14.04 -0.29 34.26
C ALA A 214 14.20 -1.76 33.82
N LYS A 215 13.11 -2.54 33.71
CA LYS A 215 13.14 -3.93 33.23
C LYS A 215 13.19 -4.03 31.71
N PHE A 216 12.85 -2.96 30.99
CA PHE A 216 12.84 -2.94 29.54
C PHE A 216 14.09 -2.22 29.03
N PRO A 217 14.77 -2.75 27.98
CA PRO A 217 15.68 -1.93 27.21
C PRO A 217 14.90 -0.79 26.53
N ALA A 218 15.60 0.21 26.02
CA ALA A 218 14.97 1.26 25.22
C ALA A 218 14.30 0.64 23.98
N THR A 219 13.03 1.01 23.73
CA THR A 219 12.36 0.69 22.47
C THR A 219 13.07 1.42 21.33
N GLN A 220 13.31 0.72 20.23
CA GLN A 220 13.97 1.28 19.05
C GLN A 220 13.03 1.20 17.85
N LEU A 221 12.89 2.32 17.14
CA LEU A 221 12.16 2.39 15.89
C LEU A 221 13.17 2.49 14.73
N ALA A 222 12.82 1.87 13.61
CA ALA A 222 13.49 2.04 12.33
C ALA A 222 12.46 2.07 11.20
N ILE A 223 12.85 2.59 10.05
CA ILE A 223 12.03 2.64 8.83
C ILE A 223 12.69 1.79 7.75
N PHE A 224 11.88 1.04 7.01
CA PHE A 224 12.24 0.49 5.72
C PHE A 224 11.24 0.91 4.66
N VAL A 225 11.74 1.48 3.55
CA VAL A 225 10.97 1.69 2.33
C VAL A 225 11.59 0.94 1.16
N VAL A 226 10.77 0.44 0.23
CA VAL A 226 11.31 -0.18 -0.99
C VAL A 226 12.01 0.88 -1.85
N HIS A 227 11.36 2.03 -2.05
CA HIS A 227 11.91 3.13 -2.84
C HIS A 227 11.91 4.44 -2.06
N ASN A 228 13.07 5.08 -1.97
CA ASN A 228 13.20 6.46 -1.53
C ASN A 228 13.33 7.38 -2.74
N LYS A 229 12.40 8.31 -2.95
CA LYS A 229 12.54 9.34 -3.99
C LYS A 229 13.56 10.39 -3.55
N ASP A 230 14.59 10.61 -4.34
CA ASP A 230 15.61 11.63 -4.13
C ASP A 230 15.08 12.99 -4.59
N LYS A 231 14.35 13.62 -3.68
CA LYS A 231 13.71 14.93 -3.86
C LYS A 231 13.59 15.64 -2.52
N PRO A 232 13.33 16.96 -2.51
CA PRO A 232 13.08 17.71 -1.28
C PRO A 232 11.93 17.07 -0.46
N LYS A 233 12.18 16.85 0.82
CA LYS A 233 11.22 16.24 1.75
C LYS A 233 10.46 17.32 2.51
N ALA A 234 9.14 17.14 2.65
CA ALA A 234 8.27 18.07 3.35
C ALA A 234 8.26 17.85 4.88
N ALA A 235 8.76 16.71 5.33
CA ALA A 235 8.91 16.38 6.74
C ALA A 235 10.30 15.79 7.03
N SER A 236 10.73 15.85 8.29
CA SER A 236 11.97 15.25 8.77
C SER A 236 11.70 13.95 9.54
N ILE A 237 12.71 13.09 9.59
CA ILE A 237 12.75 11.92 10.48
C ILE A 237 13.82 12.21 11.54
N PRO A 238 13.56 11.98 12.83
CA PRO A 238 14.56 12.19 13.89
C PRO A 238 15.84 11.37 13.68
N GLU A 239 16.99 11.93 14.07
CA GLU A 239 18.31 11.31 13.82
C GLU A 239 18.50 9.94 14.49
N HIS A 240 17.81 9.67 15.61
CA HIS A 240 17.92 8.39 16.32
C HIS A 240 17.16 7.25 15.64
N ILE A 241 16.35 7.56 14.61
CA ILE A 241 15.57 6.57 13.86
C ILE A 241 16.44 6.05 12.71
N LYS A 242 16.79 4.76 12.75
CA LYS A 242 17.49 4.14 11.62
C LYS A 242 16.60 4.12 10.38
N TYR A 243 17.19 4.41 9.23
CA TYR A 243 16.47 4.49 7.96
C TYR A 243 17.11 3.57 6.93
N PHE A 244 16.30 2.69 6.35
CA PHE A 244 16.69 1.75 5.30
C PHE A 244 15.86 2.02 4.05
N ALA A 245 16.51 2.14 2.90
CA ALA A 245 15.86 2.18 1.60
C ALA A 245 16.37 1.02 0.75
N GLY A 246 15.47 0.31 0.07
CA GLY A 246 15.85 -0.71 -0.90
C GLY A 246 16.60 -0.09 -2.09
N LYS A 247 16.02 0.96 -2.68
CA LYS A 247 16.67 1.80 -3.69
C LYS A 247 16.37 3.27 -3.43
N THR A 248 17.36 4.13 -3.70
CA THR A 248 17.15 5.58 -3.85
C THR A 248 17.03 5.89 -5.34
N VAL A 249 15.94 6.54 -5.72
CA VAL A 249 15.52 6.71 -7.13
C VAL A 249 15.17 8.15 -7.42
N GLY A 250 15.19 8.56 -8.69
CA GLY A 250 14.73 9.89 -9.09
C GLY A 250 13.23 10.14 -8.79
N ASP A 251 12.79 11.39 -8.93
CA ASP A 251 11.38 11.79 -8.76
C ASP A 251 10.51 11.35 -9.95
N HIS A 252 10.34 10.04 -10.08
CA HIS A 252 9.45 9.43 -11.07
C HIS A 252 8.16 8.96 -10.41
N TRP A 253 7.09 8.92 -11.21
CA TRP A 253 5.91 8.16 -10.83
C TRP A 253 6.20 6.68 -10.95
N ILE A 254 5.92 5.89 -9.90
CA ILE A 254 6.17 4.46 -9.87
C ILE A 254 4.82 3.76 -9.87
N ASP A 255 4.55 2.97 -10.91
CA ASP A 255 3.38 2.12 -11.00
C ASP A 255 3.69 0.78 -10.33
N TYR A 256 3.07 0.53 -9.17
CA TYR A 256 3.25 -0.71 -8.43
C TYR A 256 2.32 -1.83 -8.95
N PRO A 257 2.79 -3.09 -8.96
CA PRO A 257 2.05 -4.19 -9.59
C PRO A 257 0.76 -4.57 -8.85
N TRP A 258 0.62 -4.25 -7.55
CA TRP A 258 -0.62 -4.45 -6.81
C TRP A 258 -1.71 -3.42 -7.11
N GLU A 259 -1.37 -2.35 -7.82
CA GLU A 259 -2.32 -1.31 -8.28
C GLU A 259 -2.80 -1.60 -9.71
N ALA A 260 -2.17 -2.54 -10.41
CA ALA A 260 -2.51 -2.93 -11.77
C ALA A 260 -3.73 -3.87 -11.80
N LYS A 261 -4.75 -3.51 -12.60
CA LYS A 261 -5.92 -4.38 -12.87
C LYS A 261 -5.58 -5.52 -13.82
N ASP A 262 -4.71 -5.26 -14.80
CA ASP A 262 -4.21 -6.26 -15.75
C ASP A 262 -2.70 -6.41 -15.53
N ILE A 263 -2.33 -7.42 -14.74
CA ILE A 263 -0.94 -7.68 -14.37
C ILE A 263 -0.10 -8.14 -15.56
N ASP A 264 -0.70 -8.84 -16.54
CA ASP A 264 0.00 -9.32 -17.72
C ASP A 264 0.35 -8.15 -18.66
N ALA A 265 -0.58 -7.22 -18.85
CA ALA A 265 -0.33 -5.99 -19.60
C ALA A 265 0.70 -5.10 -18.89
N HIS A 266 0.59 -4.94 -17.57
CA HIS A 266 1.56 -4.21 -16.75
C HIS A 266 2.97 -4.77 -16.91
N ASN A 267 3.13 -6.09 -16.78
CA ASN A 267 4.43 -6.75 -16.91
C ASN A 267 4.98 -6.68 -18.34
N LYS A 268 4.14 -6.73 -19.37
CA LYS A 268 4.55 -6.51 -20.76
C LYS A 268 5.09 -5.09 -20.96
N LEU A 269 4.43 -4.08 -20.41
CA LEU A 269 4.87 -2.68 -20.50
C LEU A 269 6.15 -2.45 -19.68
N ALA A 270 6.23 -3.02 -18.48
CA ALA A 270 7.43 -2.97 -17.65
C ALA A 270 8.65 -3.53 -18.41
N ASN A 271 8.48 -4.61 -19.16
CA ASN A 271 9.55 -5.29 -19.90
C ASN A 271 9.71 -4.86 -21.36
N ALA A 272 8.91 -3.89 -21.83
CA ALA A 272 8.97 -3.43 -23.21
C ALA A 272 10.31 -2.73 -23.52
N PRO A 273 10.88 -2.89 -24.72
CA PRO A 273 12.04 -2.13 -25.14
C PRO A 273 11.79 -0.62 -25.03
N GLY A 274 12.67 0.10 -24.34
CA GLY A 274 12.55 1.55 -24.11
C GLY A 274 11.66 1.94 -22.92
N SER A 275 11.19 0.98 -22.11
CA SER A 275 10.53 1.29 -20.84
C SER A 275 11.51 1.99 -19.89
N LEU A 276 11.00 2.97 -19.14
CA LEU A 276 11.78 3.64 -18.10
C LEU A 276 12.04 2.65 -16.96
N LYS A 277 13.30 2.53 -16.53
CA LYS A 277 13.74 1.64 -15.46
C LYS A 277 14.31 2.45 -14.31
N LEU A 278 14.18 1.94 -13.09
CA LEU A 278 14.90 2.49 -11.95
C LEU A 278 16.39 2.15 -12.10
N SER A 279 17.23 3.19 -12.09
CA SER A 279 18.68 3.06 -11.97
C SER A 279 19.07 2.58 -10.57
#